data_AF-A0A7R7TFQ4-F1
#
_entry.id   AF-A0A7R7TFQ4-F1
#
_cell.length_a   1.000
_cell.length_b   1.000
_cell.length_c   1.000
_cell.angle_alpha   90.00
_cell.angle_beta   90.00
_cell.angle_gamma   90.00
#
_symmetry.space_group_name_H-M   'P 1'
#
loop_
_entity.id
_entity.type
_entity.pdbx_description
1 polymer ?
#
loop_
_entity_poly.entity_id
_entity_poly.type
_entity_poly.pdbx_seq_one_letter_code
_entity_poly.pdbx_strand_id
1 'polypeptide(L)'
;MSGYLTLRQAEHYLDGGKRLDLARRFVEGGLGNVLRLLRKEGARGKDLEATLGLLEELLAKTGEARSVGELMALEGRAREAYYQTWEALLGEAWALKRSRRPPRDPINALLSFANTLLYTAVLAQIYQTHLDPRIGFLHEANYRRHSLNLDVAEVFKPVLADRLVFRLIRRGQVKPGHFLREGEGVFLSEAGRRLAVEEWEKTLQTTYQHPALKRAVSYRTTLRLELYKLEKHLIGEQPYVPYRLR
;
A
#
# COMPACT_ATOMS: atom_id res chain seq x y z
N MET A 1 -13.58 17.07 -13.17
CA MET A 1 -14.36 16.51 -12.04
C MET A 1 -15.80 16.39 -12.49
N SER A 2 -16.38 15.19 -12.45
CA SER A 2 -17.82 15.01 -12.66
C SER A 2 -18.52 15.21 -11.31
N GLY A 3 -19.41 16.20 -11.21
CA GLY A 3 -20.13 16.47 -9.96
C GLY A 3 -20.93 15.25 -9.46
N TYR A 4 -21.36 14.38 -10.37
CA TYR A 4 -22.10 13.16 -10.04
C TYR A 4 -21.28 12.18 -9.18
N LEU A 5 -20.03 11.87 -9.57
CA LEU A 5 -19.23 10.90 -8.82
C LEU A 5 -18.79 11.41 -7.45
N THR A 6 -18.54 12.71 -7.32
CA THR A 6 -18.30 13.34 -6.01
C THR A 6 -19.48 13.17 -5.07
N LEU A 7 -20.72 13.33 -5.57
CA LEU A 7 -21.92 13.08 -4.77
C LEU A 7 -22.05 11.61 -4.37
N ARG A 8 -21.75 10.67 -5.27
CA ARG A 8 -21.75 9.23 -4.95
C ARG A 8 -20.71 8.84 -3.91
N GLN A 9 -19.51 9.45 -3.95
CA GLN A 9 -18.50 9.28 -2.91
C GLN A 9 -18.98 9.81 -1.56
N ALA A 10 -19.55 11.01 -1.53
CA ALA A 10 -20.09 11.59 -0.30
C ALA A 10 -21.21 10.73 0.29
N GLU A 11 -22.13 10.23 -0.54
CA GLU A 11 -23.19 9.31 -0.13
C GLU A 11 -22.63 8.05 0.52
N HIS A 12 -21.63 7.40 -0.11
CA HIS A 12 -21.00 6.20 0.47
C HIS A 12 -20.22 6.50 1.74
N TYR A 13 -19.66 7.70 1.89
CA TYR A 13 -18.93 8.10 3.09
C TYR A 13 -19.87 8.37 4.28
N LEU A 14 -21.01 9.02 4.02
CA LEU A 14 -22.01 9.38 5.03
C LEU A 14 -22.83 8.17 5.49
N ASP A 15 -23.03 7.18 4.62
CA ASP A 15 -23.62 5.90 4.97
C ASP A 15 -22.58 5.00 5.68
N GLY A 16 -22.77 4.79 6.98
CA GLY A 16 -21.83 4.01 7.80
C GLY A 16 -21.61 2.58 7.31
N GLY A 17 -22.64 1.94 6.75
CA GLY A 17 -22.54 0.58 6.22
C GLY A 17 -21.73 0.52 4.92
N LYS A 18 -22.03 1.42 3.97
CA LYS A 18 -21.28 1.52 2.71
C LYS A 18 -19.82 1.92 2.95
N ARG A 19 -19.56 2.87 3.85
CA ARG A 19 -18.20 3.28 4.22
C ARG A 19 -17.42 2.11 4.81
N LEU A 20 -18.04 1.35 5.72
CA LEU A 20 -17.41 0.21 6.37
C LEU A 20 -17.08 -0.90 5.35
N ASP A 21 -17.98 -1.20 4.41
CA ASP A 21 -17.74 -2.17 3.34
C ASP A 21 -16.52 -1.78 2.48
N LEU A 22 -16.45 -0.53 2.00
CA LEU A 22 -15.31 -0.05 1.22
C LEU A 22 -14.01 -0.07 2.03
N ALA A 23 -14.03 0.43 3.27
CA ALA A 23 -12.87 0.40 4.16
C ALA A 23 -12.35 -1.03 4.36
N ARG A 24 -13.26 -1.99 4.58
CA ARG A 24 -12.94 -3.41 4.74
C ARG A 24 -12.27 -3.97 3.49
N ARG A 25 -12.81 -3.70 2.31
CA ARG A 25 -12.23 -4.17 1.03
C ARG A 25 -10.80 -3.66 0.82
N PHE A 26 -10.48 -2.43 1.23
CA PHE A 26 -9.10 -1.93 1.17
C PHE A 26 -8.16 -2.70 2.11
N VAL A 27 -8.58 -2.91 3.36
CA VAL A 27 -7.79 -3.67 4.36
C VAL A 27 -7.59 -5.11 3.91
N GLU A 28 -8.66 -5.80 3.52
CA GLU A 28 -8.60 -7.16 3.00
C GLU A 28 -7.67 -7.25 1.78
N GLY A 29 -7.75 -6.27 0.88
CA GLY A 29 -6.88 -6.10 -0.28
C GLY A 29 -5.41 -6.06 0.08
N GLY A 30 -5.03 -5.13 0.95
CA GLY A 30 -3.67 -4.97 1.46
C GLY A 30 -3.16 -6.22 2.18
N LEU A 31 -3.93 -6.75 3.14
CA LEU A 31 -3.56 -7.94 3.91
C LEU A 31 -3.36 -9.18 3.04
N GLY A 32 -4.29 -9.46 2.12
CA GLY A 32 -4.11 -10.62 1.25
C GLY A 32 -3.04 -10.41 0.16
N ASN A 33 -2.53 -9.20 -0.06
CA ASN A 33 -1.31 -8.97 -0.84
C ASN A 33 -0.04 -9.18 0.00
N VAL A 34 -0.06 -8.80 1.27
CA VAL A 34 0.99 -9.16 2.24
C VAL A 34 1.11 -10.68 2.38
N LEU A 35 0.00 -11.40 2.60
CA LEU A 35 -0.01 -12.86 2.70
C LEU A 35 0.60 -13.52 1.46
N ARG A 36 0.23 -13.06 0.26
CA ARG A 36 0.81 -13.58 -0.98
C ARG A 36 2.31 -13.32 -1.10
N LEU A 37 2.75 -12.12 -0.73
CA LEU A 37 4.17 -11.79 -0.70
C LEU A 37 4.93 -12.71 0.26
N LEU A 38 4.43 -12.88 1.49
CA LEU A 38 5.07 -13.74 2.50
C LEU A 38 5.04 -15.21 2.12
N ARG A 39 3.94 -15.76 1.60
CA ARG A 39 3.88 -17.16 1.12
C ARG A 39 4.93 -17.42 0.04
N LYS A 40 5.14 -16.47 -0.87
CA LYS A 40 6.18 -16.57 -1.90
C LYS A 40 7.59 -16.55 -1.31
N GLU A 41 7.82 -15.80 -0.25
CA GLU A 41 9.11 -15.79 0.46
C GLU A 41 9.27 -17.06 1.34
N GLY A 42 8.21 -17.57 1.95
CA GLY A 42 8.19 -18.83 2.70
C GLY A 42 8.51 -20.04 1.82
N ALA A 43 7.96 -20.08 0.60
CA ALA A 43 8.32 -21.07 -0.41
C ALA A 43 9.80 -21.04 -0.84
N ARG A 44 10.57 -20.00 -0.46
CA ARG A 44 12.03 -19.92 -0.65
C ARG A 44 12.82 -20.36 0.60
N GLY A 45 12.17 -21.01 1.56
CA GLY A 45 12.79 -21.56 2.77
C GLY A 45 12.88 -20.59 3.94
N LYS A 46 12.06 -19.54 3.98
CA LYS A 46 11.96 -18.62 5.13
C LYS A 46 10.91 -19.14 6.10
N ASP A 47 11.27 -19.30 7.38
CA ASP A 47 10.31 -19.63 8.42
C ASP A 47 9.41 -18.43 8.71
N LEU A 48 8.16 -18.52 8.25
CA LEU A 48 7.15 -17.46 8.31
C LEU A 48 5.78 -17.99 8.75
N GLU A 49 5.69 -19.28 9.12
CA GLU A 49 4.41 -19.98 9.37
C GLU A 49 3.59 -19.30 10.47
N ALA A 50 4.24 -18.96 11.60
CA ALA A 50 3.58 -18.28 12.70
C ALA A 50 3.00 -16.92 12.28
N THR A 51 3.74 -16.12 11.49
CA THR A 51 3.24 -14.84 11.00
C THR A 51 2.14 -15.01 9.96
N LEU A 52 2.25 -16.00 9.08
CA LEU A 52 1.21 -16.31 8.09
C LEU A 52 -0.10 -16.68 8.78
N GLY A 53 -0.06 -17.57 9.78
CA GLY A 53 -1.23 -17.95 10.57
C GLY A 53 -1.88 -16.75 11.28
N LEU A 54 -1.09 -15.90 11.92
CA LEU A 54 -1.60 -14.67 12.55
C LEU A 54 -2.25 -13.72 11.53
N LEU A 55 -1.64 -13.53 10.35
CA LEU A 55 -2.20 -12.66 9.31
C LEU A 55 -3.49 -13.22 8.71
N GLU A 56 -3.62 -14.53 8.61
CA GLU A 56 -4.86 -15.20 8.18
C GLU A 56 -5.98 -15.02 9.21
N GLU A 57 -5.67 -15.18 10.49
CA GLU A 57 -6.61 -14.93 11.59
C GLU A 57 -7.08 -13.45 11.58
N LEU A 58 -6.15 -12.51 11.47
CA LEU A 58 -6.47 -11.09 11.42
C LEU A 58 -7.30 -10.74 10.18
N LEU A 59 -7.00 -11.35 9.02
CA LEU A 59 -7.78 -11.19 7.81
C LEU A 59 -9.22 -11.69 8.00
N ALA A 60 -9.41 -12.87 8.61
CA ALA A 60 -10.74 -13.40 8.89
C ALA A 60 -11.56 -12.45 9.80
N LYS A 61 -10.93 -11.89 10.84
CA LYS A 61 -11.56 -10.93 11.77
C LYS A 61 -11.99 -9.62 11.10
N THR A 62 -11.44 -9.25 9.95
CA THR A 62 -11.93 -8.06 9.21
C THR A 62 -13.39 -8.20 8.80
N GLY A 63 -13.87 -9.43 8.59
CA GLY A 63 -15.27 -9.76 8.30
C GLY A 63 -16.23 -9.46 9.45
N GLU A 64 -15.73 -9.43 10.69
CA GLU A 64 -16.53 -9.23 11.90
C GLU A 64 -16.45 -7.80 12.44
N ALA A 65 -15.48 -7.01 11.96
CA ALA A 65 -15.26 -5.64 12.41
C ALA A 65 -16.49 -4.76 12.17
N ARG A 66 -16.94 -4.06 13.21
CA ARG A 66 -18.18 -3.26 13.22
C ARG A 66 -17.95 -1.78 12.98
N SER A 67 -16.69 -1.37 12.90
CA SER A 67 -16.30 0.02 12.71
C SER A 67 -15.03 0.15 11.88
N VAL A 68 -14.84 1.33 11.27
CA VAL A 68 -13.60 1.67 10.56
C VAL A 68 -12.41 1.68 11.53
N GLY A 69 -12.62 2.11 12.77
CA GLY A 69 -11.59 2.09 13.82
C GLY A 69 -11.09 0.68 14.14
N GLU A 70 -11.99 -0.31 14.26
CA GLU A 70 -11.62 -1.72 14.43
C GLU A 70 -10.82 -2.24 13.23
N LEU A 71 -11.22 -1.92 12.00
CA LEU A 71 -10.48 -2.29 10.79
C LEU A 71 -9.05 -1.71 10.79
N MET A 72 -8.90 -0.44 11.18
CA MET A 72 -7.58 0.19 11.30
C MET A 72 -6.73 -0.46 12.40
N ALA A 73 -7.32 -0.89 13.51
CA ALA A 73 -6.60 -1.61 14.56
C ALA A 73 -6.11 -2.99 14.07
N LEU A 74 -6.95 -3.72 13.33
CA LEU A 74 -6.57 -4.98 12.69
C LEU A 74 -5.45 -4.80 11.65
N GLU A 75 -5.57 -3.78 10.78
CA GLU A 75 -4.54 -3.43 9.81
C GLU A 75 -3.21 -3.09 10.49
N GLY A 76 -3.25 -2.28 11.55
CA GLY A 76 -2.07 -1.91 12.33
C GLY A 76 -1.35 -3.12 12.93
N ARG A 77 -2.09 -4.02 13.58
CA ARG A 77 -1.54 -5.26 14.16
C ARG A 77 -0.94 -6.17 13.10
N ALA A 78 -1.65 -6.37 12.00
CA ALA A 78 -1.15 -7.18 10.89
C ALA A 78 0.09 -6.57 10.26
N ARG A 79 0.14 -5.24 10.15
CA ARG A 79 1.28 -4.54 9.60
C ARG A 79 2.51 -4.64 10.49
N GLU A 80 2.34 -4.58 11.80
CA GLU A 80 3.40 -4.81 12.77
C GLU A 80 3.98 -6.23 12.64
N ALA A 81 3.11 -7.25 12.64
CA ALA A 81 3.52 -8.64 12.43
C ALA A 81 4.25 -8.83 11.09
N TYR A 82 3.76 -8.22 10.01
CA TYR A 82 4.43 -8.24 8.72
C TYR A 82 5.84 -7.62 8.78
N TYR A 83 6.00 -6.46 9.42
CA TYR A 83 7.32 -5.80 9.48
C TYR A 83 8.33 -6.55 10.34
N GLN A 84 7.90 -7.30 11.36
CA GLN A 84 8.78 -8.19 12.11
C GLN A 84 9.43 -9.26 11.24
N THR A 85 8.80 -9.66 10.12
CA THR A 85 9.40 -10.63 9.18
C THR A 85 10.57 -10.06 8.38
N TRP A 86 10.72 -8.73 8.29
CA TRP A 86 11.69 -8.12 7.37
C TRP A 86 13.13 -8.46 7.72
N GLU A 87 13.43 -8.63 9.00
CA GLU A 87 14.73 -9.12 9.46
C GLU A 87 15.04 -10.51 8.87
N ALA A 88 14.12 -11.46 8.97
CA ALA A 88 14.29 -12.79 8.37
C ALA A 88 14.38 -12.72 6.83
N LEU A 89 13.69 -11.76 6.20
CA LEU A 89 13.63 -11.60 4.74
C LEU A 89 14.83 -10.87 4.12
N LEU A 90 15.50 -9.98 4.88
CA LEU A 90 16.52 -9.05 4.38
C LEU A 90 17.83 -9.10 5.17
N GLY A 91 17.86 -9.74 6.33
CA GLY A 91 18.99 -9.82 7.26
C GLY A 91 18.89 -8.80 8.41
N GLU A 92 19.65 -9.05 9.48
CA GLU A 92 19.67 -8.28 10.74
C GLU A 92 19.93 -6.78 10.52
N ALA A 93 20.84 -6.43 9.60
CA ALA A 93 21.15 -5.04 9.26
C ALA A 93 19.95 -4.25 8.71
N TRP A 94 18.87 -4.95 8.32
CA TRP A 94 17.64 -4.41 7.77
C TRP A 94 16.42 -4.81 8.62
N ALA A 95 16.63 -5.15 9.90
CA ALA A 95 15.55 -5.36 10.84
C ALA A 95 14.69 -4.09 10.97
N LEU A 96 13.38 -4.23 10.77
CA LEU A 96 12.45 -3.11 10.80
C LEU A 96 11.66 -3.10 12.11
N LYS A 97 12.12 -2.29 13.07
CA LYS A 97 11.28 -1.84 14.19
C LYS A 97 10.63 -0.53 13.78
N ARG A 98 9.30 -0.46 13.77
CA ARG A 98 8.61 0.76 13.33
C ARG A 98 8.93 1.92 14.27
N SER A 99 9.71 2.89 13.79
CA SER A 99 9.89 4.19 14.44
C SER A 99 9.05 5.22 13.70
N ARG A 100 8.21 5.98 14.41
CA ARG A 100 7.45 7.09 13.84
C ARG A 100 8.22 8.39 14.07
N ARG A 101 8.44 9.12 12.96
CA ARG A 101 8.91 10.51 12.81
C ARG A 101 9.67 11.12 14.02
N PRO A 102 11.00 11.27 13.96
CA PRO A 102 11.87 10.95 12.81
C PRO A 102 12.13 9.44 12.67
N PRO A 103 12.37 8.91 11.45
CA PRO A 103 12.90 7.56 11.28
C PRO A 103 14.24 7.44 12.01
N ARG A 104 14.45 6.42 12.83
CA ARG A 104 15.70 6.22 13.57
C ARG A 104 16.71 5.32 12.85
N ASP A 105 16.30 4.75 11.71
CA ASP A 105 17.10 3.81 10.93
C ASP A 105 16.92 4.01 9.40
N PRO A 106 17.92 3.56 8.61
CA PRO A 106 17.89 3.65 7.15
C PRO A 106 16.69 2.98 6.49
N ILE A 107 16.19 1.87 7.06
CA ILE A 107 15.10 1.11 6.46
C ILE A 107 13.75 1.82 6.59
N ASN A 108 13.46 2.43 7.74
CA ASN A 108 12.29 3.28 7.93
C ASN A 108 12.36 4.51 7.03
N ALA A 109 13.55 5.09 6.80
CA ALA A 109 13.72 6.22 5.88
C ALA A 109 13.39 5.82 4.42
N LEU A 110 13.96 4.70 3.95
CA LEU A 110 13.73 4.18 2.60
C LEU A 110 12.27 3.77 2.40
N LEU A 111 11.67 3.06 3.36
CA LEU A 111 10.26 2.64 3.31
C LEU A 111 9.31 3.84 3.35
N SER A 112 9.58 4.86 4.18
CA SER A 112 8.76 6.07 4.22
C SER A 112 8.81 6.83 2.89
N PHE A 113 9.98 6.87 2.26
CA PHE A 113 10.14 7.48 0.95
C PHE A 113 9.41 6.68 -0.15
N ALA A 114 9.56 5.36 -0.19
CA ALA A 114 8.85 4.49 -1.13
C ALA A 114 7.32 4.60 -0.99
N ASN A 115 6.82 4.69 0.24
CA ASN A 115 5.40 4.95 0.49
C ASN A 115 4.96 6.33 -0.05
N THR A 116 5.79 7.36 0.13
CA THR A 116 5.52 8.69 -0.41
C THR A 116 5.43 8.67 -1.94
N LEU A 117 6.34 7.96 -2.62
CA LEU A 117 6.27 7.77 -4.07
C LEU A 117 4.97 7.07 -4.51
N LEU A 118 4.55 6.04 -3.77
CA LEU A 118 3.28 5.35 -4.03
C LEU A 118 2.08 6.30 -3.83
N TYR A 119 2.03 7.06 -2.73
CA TYR A 119 0.94 7.99 -2.46
C TYR A 119 0.81 9.06 -3.55
N THR A 120 1.94 9.59 -4.02
CA THR A 120 1.99 10.55 -5.12
C THR A 120 1.54 9.91 -6.45
N ALA A 121 1.99 8.69 -6.75
CA ALA A 121 1.60 7.99 -7.97
C ALA A 121 0.09 7.67 -8.00
N VAL A 122 -0.49 7.22 -6.89
CA VAL A 122 -1.92 6.98 -6.75
C VAL A 122 -2.70 8.28 -6.88
N LEU A 123 -2.29 9.35 -6.19
CA LEU A 123 -2.93 10.65 -6.30
C LEU A 123 -2.91 11.17 -7.74
N ALA A 124 -1.78 11.05 -8.44
CA ALA A 124 -1.68 11.41 -9.84
C ALA A 124 -2.63 10.60 -10.73
N GLN A 125 -2.90 9.33 -10.42
CA GLN A 125 -3.91 8.55 -11.15
C GLN A 125 -5.34 8.96 -10.78
N ILE A 126 -5.64 9.36 -9.53
CA ILE A 126 -6.96 9.88 -9.14
C ILE A 126 -7.31 11.13 -9.96
N TYR A 127 -6.36 12.03 -10.18
CA TYR A 127 -6.57 13.21 -11.03
C TYR A 127 -6.84 12.88 -12.51
N GLN A 128 -6.62 11.64 -12.94
CA GLN A 128 -6.95 11.16 -14.29
C GLN A 128 -8.31 10.43 -14.33
N THR A 129 -9.07 10.45 -13.23
CA THR A 129 -10.41 9.90 -13.14
C THR A 129 -11.41 10.96 -12.66
N HIS A 130 -12.64 10.55 -12.39
CA HIS A 130 -13.70 11.44 -11.91
C HIS A 130 -13.84 11.43 -10.38
N LEU A 131 -12.97 10.69 -9.69
CA LEU A 131 -12.97 10.59 -8.23
C LEU A 131 -12.39 11.86 -7.60
N ASP A 132 -12.94 12.26 -6.47
CA ASP A 132 -12.40 13.30 -5.61
C ASP A 132 -11.36 12.70 -4.65
N PRO A 133 -10.08 13.14 -4.69
CA PRO A 133 -9.03 12.61 -3.81
C PRO A 133 -9.22 12.94 -2.33
N ARG A 134 -10.10 13.88 -1.99
CA ARG A 134 -10.37 14.34 -0.61
C ARG A 134 -11.30 13.40 0.15
N ILE A 135 -12.02 12.51 -0.55
CA ILE A 135 -13.02 11.61 0.04
C ILE A 135 -12.49 10.16 0.01
N GLY A 136 -11.84 9.76 1.11
CA GLY A 136 -11.47 8.39 1.43
C GLY A 136 -12.48 7.74 2.39
N PHE A 137 -12.43 6.41 2.50
CA PHE A 137 -13.36 5.58 3.26
C PHE A 137 -12.70 4.94 4.49
N LEU A 138 -11.43 4.54 4.40
CA LEU A 138 -10.67 3.93 5.50
C LEU A 138 -9.97 5.00 6.35
N HIS A 139 -9.14 5.85 5.74
CA HIS A 139 -8.53 6.98 6.46
C HIS A 139 -9.52 8.14 6.56
N GLU A 140 -9.65 8.73 7.75
CA GLU A 140 -10.52 9.88 7.94
C GLU A 140 -10.16 11.04 7.01
N ALA A 141 -11.19 11.71 6.49
CA ALA A 141 -11.05 12.93 5.69
C ALA A 141 -10.65 14.17 6.53
N ASN A 142 -10.42 14.02 7.84
CA ASN A 142 -10.17 15.12 8.76
C ASN A 142 -8.78 15.77 8.55
N TYR A 143 -8.78 17.08 8.27
CA TYR A 143 -7.63 18.01 8.12
C TYR A 143 -6.50 17.60 7.15
N ARG A 144 -6.57 16.43 6.50
CA ARG A 144 -5.63 15.98 5.47
C ARG A 144 -6.15 16.40 4.10
N ARG A 145 -5.28 16.98 3.26
CA ARG A 145 -5.66 17.46 1.92
C ARG A 145 -6.15 16.34 0.99
N HIS A 146 -5.68 15.10 1.17
CA HIS A 146 -6.05 13.93 0.37
C HIS A 146 -6.09 12.69 1.27
N SER A 147 -7.12 11.87 1.11
CA SER A 147 -7.37 10.67 1.93
C SER A 147 -7.56 9.42 1.07
N LEU A 148 -8.24 9.54 -0.08
CA LEU A 148 -8.49 8.40 -0.98
C LEU A 148 -7.21 7.76 -1.53
N ASN A 149 -6.18 8.56 -1.77
CA ASN A 149 -4.89 8.04 -2.24
C ASN A 149 -4.19 7.17 -1.20
N LEU A 150 -4.44 7.41 0.10
CA LEU A 150 -3.92 6.57 1.18
C LEU A 150 -4.63 5.22 1.20
N ASP A 151 -5.95 5.21 1.06
CA ASP A 151 -6.77 3.99 1.04
C ASP A 151 -6.41 3.07 -0.13
N VAL A 152 -6.35 3.63 -1.34
CA VAL A 152 -5.98 2.87 -2.54
C VAL A 152 -4.52 2.41 -2.44
N ALA A 153 -3.64 3.21 -1.84
CA ALA A 153 -2.25 2.81 -1.62
C ALA A 153 -2.12 1.61 -0.68
N GLU A 154 -3.02 1.39 0.29
CA GLU A 154 -2.94 0.22 1.18
C GLU A 154 -2.89 -1.10 0.40
N VAL A 155 -3.67 -1.20 -0.68
CA VAL A 155 -3.71 -2.37 -1.56
C VAL A 155 -2.37 -2.59 -2.26
N PHE A 156 -1.66 -1.51 -2.60
CA PHE A 156 -0.45 -1.55 -3.42
C PHE A 156 0.87 -1.43 -2.66
N LYS A 157 0.89 -1.10 -1.37
CA LYS A 157 2.11 -1.07 -0.55
C LYS A 157 2.95 -2.36 -0.68
N PRO A 158 2.41 -3.57 -0.40
CA PRO A 158 3.16 -4.82 -0.58
C PRO A 158 3.47 -5.15 -2.04
N VAL A 159 2.73 -4.59 -3.00
CA VAL A 159 2.87 -4.87 -4.44
C VAL A 159 4.00 -4.07 -5.06
N LEU A 160 4.16 -2.81 -4.64
CA LEU A 160 5.05 -1.83 -5.27
C LEU A 160 6.09 -1.28 -4.29
N ALA A 161 5.66 -0.65 -3.20
CA ALA A 161 6.57 0.03 -2.28
C ALA A 161 7.50 -0.96 -1.57
N ASP A 162 6.96 -1.97 -0.92
CA ASP A 162 7.74 -2.94 -0.14
C ASP A 162 8.65 -3.78 -1.06
N ARG A 163 8.14 -4.18 -2.23
CA ARG A 163 8.94 -4.89 -3.25
C ARG A 163 10.05 -4.04 -3.86
N LEU A 164 9.85 -2.73 -4.01
CA LEU A 164 10.94 -1.81 -4.40
C LEU A 164 12.03 -1.82 -3.33
N VAL A 165 11.66 -1.66 -2.05
CA VAL A 165 12.61 -1.69 -0.93
C VAL A 165 13.40 -3.00 -0.90
N PHE A 166 12.70 -4.13 -0.96
CA PHE A 166 13.34 -5.46 -0.98
C PHE A 166 14.32 -5.61 -2.13
N ARG A 167 13.94 -5.17 -3.34
CA ARG A 167 14.79 -5.26 -4.52
C ARG A 167 16.03 -4.39 -4.40
N LEU A 168 15.89 -3.14 -3.95
CA LEU A 168 17.00 -2.21 -3.77
C LEU A 168 18.04 -2.74 -2.78
N ILE A 169 17.57 -3.34 -1.67
CA ILE A 169 18.41 -3.94 -0.63
C ILE A 169 19.07 -5.21 -1.16
N ARG A 170 18.29 -6.17 -1.68
CA ARG A 170 18.81 -7.48 -2.15
C ARG A 170 19.82 -7.35 -3.30
N ARG A 171 19.73 -6.29 -4.10
CA ARG A 171 20.68 -6.01 -5.19
C ARG A 171 21.88 -5.15 -4.76
N GLY A 172 21.98 -4.78 -3.49
CA GLY A 172 23.04 -3.91 -2.98
C GLY A 172 23.06 -2.51 -3.63
N GLN A 173 21.93 -2.07 -4.19
CA GLN A 173 21.83 -0.76 -4.86
C GLN A 173 21.84 0.37 -3.83
N VAL A 174 21.25 0.13 -2.67
CA VAL A 174 21.25 1.07 -1.55
C VAL A 174 22.52 0.88 -0.72
N LYS A 175 23.24 1.98 -0.48
CA LYS A 175 24.54 2.02 0.20
C LYS A 175 24.47 2.96 1.41
N PRO A 176 25.40 2.87 2.39
CA PRO A 176 25.43 3.79 3.54
C PRO A 176 25.43 5.27 3.14
N GLY A 177 26.17 5.65 2.08
CA GLY A 177 26.21 7.03 1.57
C GLY A 177 24.89 7.52 0.94
N HIS A 178 23.89 6.64 0.77
CA HIS A 178 22.55 7.06 0.35
C HIS A 178 21.70 7.59 1.50
N PHE A 179 22.19 7.53 2.74
CA PHE A 179 21.50 8.00 3.93
C PHE A 179 22.25 9.14 4.60
N LEU A 180 21.50 10.05 5.22
CA LEU A 180 22.00 11.15 6.03
C LEU A 180 21.43 11.03 7.44
N ARG A 181 22.26 11.30 8.44
CA ARG A 181 21.82 11.45 9.83
C ARG A 181 21.72 12.93 10.15
N GLU A 182 20.54 13.37 10.57
CA GLU A 182 20.27 14.73 11.02
C GLU A 182 19.62 14.67 12.41
N GLY A 183 20.37 15.04 13.45
CA GLY A 183 19.96 14.85 14.84
C GLY A 183 19.71 13.35 15.15
N GLU A 184 18.54 13.04 15.72
CA GLU A 184 18.10 11.66 15.95
C GLU A 184 17.51 10.97 14.70
N GLY A 185 17.36 11.70 13.59
CA GLY A 185 16.69 11.23 12.39
C GLY A 185 17.63 10.68 11.32
N VAL A 186 17.14 9.69 10.58
CA VAL A 186 17.76 9.18 9.35
C VAL A 186 16.87 9.53 8.15
N PHE A 187 17.48 10.13 7.13
CA PHE A 187 16.83 10.56 5.90
C PHE A 187 17.58 10.01 4.68
N LEU A 188 16.93 9.99 3.53
CA LEU A 188 17.63 9.73 2.27
C LEU A 188 18.39 10.98 1.83
N SER A 189 19.67 10.81 1.51
CA SER A 189 20.46 11.79 0.76
C SER A 189 19.83 12.09 -0.59
N GLU A 190 20.28 13.14 -1.27
CA GLU A 190 19.86 13.44 -2.64
C GLU A 190 20.14 12.27 -3.59
N ALA A 191 21.32 11.66 -3.51
CA ALA A 191 21.67 10.48 -4.29
C ALA A 191 20.74 9.29 -4.00
N GLY A 192 20.41 9.06 -2.72
CA GLY A 192 19.48 8.02 -2.30
C GLY A 192 18.05 8.25 -2.82
N ARG A 193 17.57 9.50 -2.78
CA ARG A 193 16.26 9.87 -3.33
C ARG A 193 16.23 9.67 -4.85
N ARG A 194 17.29 10.11 -5.55
CA ARG A 194 17.40 9.95 -7.02
C ARG A 194 17.35 8.48 -7.43
N LEU A 195 18.15 7.63 -6.78
CA LEU A 195 18.13 6.18 -7.00
C LEU A 195 16.72 5.60 -6.81
N ALA A 196 16.07 5.93 -5.70
CA ALA A 196 14.75 5.40 -5.38
C ALA A 196 13.68 5.87 -6.39
N VAL A 197 13.73 7.13 -6.85
CA VAL A 197 12.83 7.66 -7.88
C VAL A 197 13.06 6.97 -9.22
N GLU A 198 14.31 6.81 -9.66
CA GLU A 198 14.64 6.16 -10.93
C GLU A 198 14.14 4.70 -10.96
N GLU A 199 14.38 3.93 -9.90
CA GLU A 199 13.93 2.54 -9.80
C GLU A 199 12.40 2.43 -9.61
N TRP A 200 11.77 3.42 -8.97
CA TRP A 200 10.31 3.52 -8.89
C TRP A 200 9.68 3.74 -10.27
N GLU A 201 10.21 4.68 -11.07
CA GLU A 201 9.67 4.95 -12.40
C GLU A 201 9.82 3.74 -13.33
N LYS A 202 10.98 3.05 -13.31
CA LYS A 202 11.15 1.77 -14.02
C LYS A 202 10.11 0.72 -13.57
N THR A 203 9.79 0.68 -12.28
CA THR A 203 8.75 -0.22 -11.75
C THR A 203 7.38 0.11 -12.31
N LEU A 204 6.99 1.39 -12.32
CA LEU A 204 5.69 1.81 -12.84
C LEU A 204 5.53 1.54 -14.34
N GLN A 205 6.62 1.58 -15.11
CA GLN A 205 6.63 1.26 -16.54
C GLN A 205 6.62 -0.24 -16.84
N THR A 206 7.05 -1.07 -15.89
CA THR A 206 7.08 -2.53 -16.06
C THR A 206 5.67 -3.05 -16.39
N THR A 207 5.55 -3.84 -17.45
CA THR A 207 4.29 -4.43 -17.93
C THR A 207 4.17 -5.91 -17.57
N TYR A 208 2.94 -6.36 -17.35
CA TYR A 208 2.59 -7.78 -17.25
C TYR A 208 1.34 -8.07 -18.09
N GLN A 209 1.13 -9.34 -18.44
CA GLN A 209 -0.07 -9.75 -19.16
C GLN A 209 -1.28 -9.72 -18.22
N HIS A 210 -2.22 -8.82 -18.49
CA HIS A 210 -3.41 -8.68 -17.67
C HIS A 210 -4.42 -9.80 -18.02
N PRO A 211 -4.80 -10.65 -17.06
CA PRO A 211 -5.63 -11.85 -17.28
C PRO A 211 -6.99 -11.58 -17.93
N ALA A 212 -7.75 -10.64 -17.36
CA ALA A 212 -9.10 -10.35 -17.81
C ALA A 212 -9.13 -9.54 -19.11
N LEU A 213 -8.16 -8.64 -19.28
CA LEU A 213 -8.07 -7.75 -20.46
C LEU A 213 -7.30 -8.39 -21.62
N LYS A 214 -6.62 -9.53 -21.39
CA LYS A 214 -5.81 -10.27 -22.36
C LYS A 214 -4.80 -9.38 -23.13
N ARG A 215 -4.20 -8.41 -22.44
CA ARG A 215 -3.21 -7.48 -23.00
C ARG A 215 -2.17 -7.06 -21.96
N ALA A 216 -1.03 -6.57 -22.43
CA ALA A 216 0.00 -6.01 -21.57
C ALA A 216 -0.50 -4.73 -20.88
N VAL A 217 -0.28 -4.65 -19.56
CA VAL A 217 -0.66 -3.50 -18.73
C VAL A 217 0.50 -3.17 -17.81
N SER A 218 0.86 -1.88 -17.73
CA SER A 218 1.90 -1.39 -16.82
C SER A 218 1.37 -1.23 -15.40
N TYR A 219 2.24 -1.30 -14.39
CA TYR A 219 1.81 -1.02 -13.01
C TYR A 219 1.19 0.37 -12.83
N ARG A 220 1.65 1.38 -13.57
CA ARG A 220 0.99 2.70 -13.63
C ARG A 220 -0.47 2.60 -14.07
N THR A 221 -0.72 1.82 -15.12
CA THR A 221 -2.07 1.60 -15.62
C THR A 221 -2.89 0.76 -14.64
N THR A 222 -2.28 -0.21 -13.95
CA THR A 222 -2.93 -1.00 -12.91
C THR A 222 -3.46 -0.13 -11.77
N LEU A 223 -2.71 0.89 -11.32
CA LEU A 223 -3.20 1.85 -10.33
C LEU A 223 -4.47 2.55 -10.83
N ARG A 224 -4.52 2.94 -12.10
CA ARG A 224 -5.72 3.56 -12.71
C ARG A 224 -6.89 2.58 -12.84
N LEU A 225 -6.62 1.33 -13.21
CA LEU A 225 -7.65 0.29 -13.26
C LEU A 225 -8.25 0.02 -11.87
N GLU A 226 -7.48 0.17 -10.80
CA GLU A 226 -8.02 0.09 -9.43
C GLU A 226 -9.08 1.15 -9.17
N LEU A 227 -8.79 2.38 -9.58
CA LEU A 227 -9.70 3.52 -9.43
C LEU A 227 -10.96 3.34 -10.26
N TYR A 228 -10.87 2.79 -11.48
CA TYR A 228 -12.05 2.47 -12.29
C TYR A 228 -12.93 1.39 -11.65
N LYS A 229 -12.37 0.41 -10.93
CA LYS A 229 -13.19 -0.54 -10.16
C LYS A 229 -13.93 0.16 -9.03
N LEU A 230 -13.31 1.15 -8.39
CA LEU A 230 -13.96 1.95 -7.34
C LEU A 230 -15.07 2.82 -7.93
N GLU A 231 -14.85 3.48 -9.08
CA GLU A 231 -15.90 4.25 -9.78
C GLU A 231 -17.14 3.40 -10.05
N LYS A 232 -16.95 2.20 -10.62
CA LYS A 232 -18.03 1.24 -10.90
C LYS A 232 -18.80 0.81 -9.66
N HIS A 233 -18.13 0.68 -8.52
CA HIS A 233 -18.78 0.37 -7.26
C HIS A 233 -19.66 1.53 -6.79
N LEU A 234 -19.13 2.75 -6.82
CA LEU A 234 -19.85 3.94 -6.33
C LEU A 234 -21.13 4.23 -7.13
N ILE A 235 -21.14 3.92 -8.42
CA ILE A 235 -22.32 4.06 -9.29
C ILE A 235 -23.23 2.81 -9.28
N GLY A 236 -22.85 1.75 -8.56
CA GLY A 236 -23.65 0.54 -8.40
C GLY A 236 -23.57 -0.46 -9.56
N GLU A 237 -22.65 -0.28 -10.52
CA GLU A 237 -22.47 -1.20 -11.65
C GLU A 237 -21.80 -2.52 -11.24
N GLN A 238 -20.75 -2.45 -10.41
CA GLN A 238 -19.99 -3.65 -10.03
C GLN A 238 -19.36 -3.48 -8.64
N PRO A 239 -19.47 -4.45 -7.73
CA PRO A 239 -18.79 -4.39 -6.44
C PRO A 239 -17.26 -4.24 -6.58
N TYR A 240 -16.66 -3.38 -5.76
CA TYR A 240 -15.22 -3.18 -5.76
C TYR A 240 -14.52 -4.44 -5.24
N VAL A 241 -13.65 -5.03 -6.06
CA VAL A 241 -12.79 -6.14 -5.65
C VAL A 241 -11.35 -5.65 -5.71
N PRO A 242 -10.60 -5.64 -4.59
CA PRO A 242 -9.26 -5.08 -4.53
C PRO A 242 -8.27 -5.87 -5.39
N TYR A 243 -7.26 -5.20 -5.92
CA TYR A 243 -6.16 -5.83 -6.65
C TYR A 243 -5.51 -6.91 -5.80
N ARG A 244 -5.30 -8.08 -6.41
CA ARG A 244 -4.58 -9.19 -5.80
C ARG A 244 -3.30 -9.46 -6.58
N LEU A 245 -2.18 -9.51 -5.86
CA LEU A 245 -0.91 -9.98 -6.39
C LEU A 245 -1.10 -11.40 -6.94
N ARG A 246 -0.35 -11.71 -8.00
CA ARG A 246 -0.29 -13.04 -8.59
C ARG A 246 1.08 -13.63 -8.35
#